data_AF-A0A087WPG9-F1
#
_entry.id   AF-A0A087WPG9-F1
#
_cell.length_a   1.000
_cell.length_b   1.000
_cell.length_c   1.000
_cell.angle_alpha   90.00
_cell.angle_beta   90.00
_cell.angle_gamma   90.00
#
_symmetry.space_group_name_H-M   'P 1'
#
loop_
_entity.id
_entity.type
_entity.pdbx_description
1 polymer ?
#
loop_
_entity_poly.entity_id
_entity_poly.type
_entity_poly.pdbx_seq_one_letter_code
_entity_poly.pdbx_strand_id
1 'polypeptide(L)'
;MSRNDQEPFLVKFLKSSDNSECFFKALESIKELQSEDYLQIITDEEALKIRENDKSLYICDRFSGTVFDHLKQLGCRIVGPQVVTFCMRHQQCVPRAEHPVYNMIMSDVTVSCTSLDKDKREEVHKYVQM
;
A
#
# COMPACT_ATOMS: atom_id res chain seq x y z
N MET A 1 0.28 -16.76 18.00
CA MET A 1 -1.13 -17.16 18.24
C MET A 1 -1.91 -16.86 16.98
N SER A 2 -2.49 -17.90 16.40
CA SER A 2 -3.31 -17.97 15.18
C SER A 2 -2.67 -17.62 13.83
N ARG A 3 -2.61 -18.64 12.98
CA ARG A 3 -2.51 -18.54 11.52
C ARG A 3 -3.62 -17.59 11.06
N ASN A 4 -3.32 -16.71 10.10
CA ASN A 4 -4.34 -15.90 9.43
C ASN A 4 -5.33 -16.84 8.75
N ASP A 5 -6.47 -17.12 9.41
CA ASP A 5 -7.66 -17.74 8.81
C ASP A 5 -8.36 -16.74 7.88
N GLN A 6 -7.60 -16.15 6.96
CA GLN A 6 -8.09 -15.21 5.98
C GLN A 6 -7.84 -15.79 4.60
N GLU A 7 -8.87 -15.74 3.76
CA GLU A 7 -8.73 -16.07 2.35
C GLU A 7 -7.48 -15.38 1.78
N PRO A 8 -6.64 -16.12 1.06
CA PRO A 8 -5.44 -15.54 0.50
C PRO A 8 -5.84 -14.42 -0.47
N PHE A 9 -5.41 -13.19 -0.16
CA PHE A 9 -5.63 -12.05 -1.03
C PHE A 9 -4.44 -11.87 -1.96
N LEU A 10 -4.69 -11.47 -3.20
CA LEU A 10 -3.64 -11.24 -4.19
C LEU A 10 -2.85 -9.98 -3.85
N VAL A 11 -1.54 -10.07 -4.00
CA VAL A 11 -0.62 -8.95 -3.85
C VAL A 11 -0.16 -8.52 -5.24
N LYS A 12 -0.53 -7.30 -5.64
CA LYS A 12 -0.29 -6.76 -6.98
C LYS A 12 0.74 -5.63 -6.92
N PHE A 13 1.91 -5.87 -7.47
CA PHE A 13 2.98 -4.88 -7.61
C PHE A 13 2.77 -4.08 -8.89
N LEU A 14 2.56 -2.77 -8.75
CA LEU A 14 2.42 -1.88 -9.89
C LEU A 14 3.79 -1.52 -10.45
N LYS A 15 4.12 -2.12 -11.60
CA LYS A 15 5.35 -1.85 -12.34
C LYS A 15 5.13 -0.68 -13.29
N SER A 16 5.79 0.42 -12.99
CA SER A 16 5.88 1.63 -13.81
C SER A 16 7.36 1.90 -14.15
N SER A 17 7.64 2.75 -15.13
CA SER A 17 9.02 3.13 -15.49
C SER A 17 9.77 3.79 -14.34
N ASP A 18 9.02 4.32 -13.38
CA ASP A 18 9.49 5.24 -12.35
C ASP A 18 9.74 4.58 -10.99
N ASN A 19 9.64 3.24 -10.92
CA ASN A 19 9.83 2.52 -9.66
C ASN A 19 11.25 2.67 -9.12
N SER A 20 11.35 3.01 -7.84
CA SER A 20 12.59 3.11 -7.08
C SER A 20 13.17 1.74 -6.73
N GLU A 21 14.41 1.73 -6.26
CA GLU A 21 15.04 0.53 -5.70
C GLU A 21 14.24 -0.10 -4.55
N CYS A 22 13.49 0.71 -3.78
CA CYS A 22 12.67 0.20 -2.68
C CYS A 22 11.57 -0.75 -3.18
N PHE A 23 11.04 -0.50 -4.39
CA PHE A 23 10.07 -1.38 -5.02
C PHE A 23 10.64 -2.77 -5.27
N PHE A 24 11.84 -2.86 -5.86
CA PHE A 24 12.48 -4.13 -6.16
C PHE A 24 12.88 -4.88 -4.88
N LYS A 25 13.41 -4.17 -3.88
CA LYS A 25 13.74 -4.76 -2.56
C LYS A 25 12.49 -5.35 -1.88
N ALA A 26 11.36 -4.65 -1.94
CA ALA A 26 10.09 -5.13 -1.41
C ALA A 26 9.57 -6.36 -2.17
N LEU A 27 9.69 -6.35 -3.50
CA LEU A 27 9.29 -7.46 -4.37
C LEU A 27 10.12 -8.72 -4.12
N GLU A 28 11.44 -8.58 -3.92
CA GLU A 28 12.32 -9.70 -3.57
C GLU A 28 11.98 -10.25 -2.18
N SER A 29 11.82 -9.37 -1.18
CA SER A 29 11.52 -9.77 0.20
C SER A 29 10.21 -10.56 0.32
N ILE A 30 9.19 -10.23 -0.47
CA ILE A 30 7.91 -10.94 -0.43
C ILE A 30 7.96 -12.29 -1.16
N LYS A 31 8.76 -12.41 -2.22
CA LYS A 31 8.95 -13.66 -2.96
C LYS A 31 9.60 -14.76 -2.12
N GLU A 32 10.41 -14.39 -1.14
CA GLU A 32 11.02 -15.33 -0.20
C GLU A 32 10.00 -15.97 0.77
N LEU A 33 8.85 -15.33 0.98
CA LEU A 33 7.88 -15.69 2.03
C LEU A 33 6.51 -16.13 1.50
N GLN A 34 6.09 -15.61 0.36
CA GLN A 34 4.80 -15.92 -0.28
C GLN A 34 5.00 -16.79 -1.51
N SER A 35 4.10 -17.75 -1.71
CA SER A 35 4.03 -18.52 -2.96
C SER A 35 3.77 -17.58 -4.14
N GLU A 36 4.45 -17.83 -5.27
CA GLU A 36 4.29 -17.02 -6.49
C GLU A 36 2.84 -16.96 -6.98
N ASP A 37 2.01 -17.96 -6.64
CA ASP A 37 0.59 -18.04 -6.97
C ASP A 37 -0.24 -16.84 -6.47
N TYR A 38 0.19 -16.16 -5.40
CA TYR A 38 -0.51 -15.03 -4.80
C TYR A 38 0.12 -13.66 -5.11
N LEU A 39 1.21 -13.66 -5.89
CA LEU A 39 1.96 -12.46 -6.24
C LEU A 39 1.82 -12.17 -7.73
N GLN A 40 1.28 -11.00 -8.07
CA GLN A 40 1.16 -10.54 -9.44
C GLN A 40 1.93 -9.24 -9.62
N ILE A 41 2.56 -9.09 -10.78
CA ILE A 41 3.14 -7.83 -11.22
C ILE A 41 2.24 -7.32 -12.33
N ILE A 42 1.66 -6.14 -12.15
CA ILE A 42 0.76 -5.51 -13.10
C ILE A 42 1.40 -4.26 -13.69
N THR A 43 1.13 -3.97 -14.96
CA THR A 43 1.55 -2.72 -15.59
C THR A 43 0.50 -1.62 -15.40
N ASP A 44 0.88 -0.38 -15.75
CA ASP A 44 -0.03 0.77 -15.73
C ASP A 44 -1.30 0.54 -16.58
N GLU A 45 -1.17 -0.10 -17.76
CA GLU A 45 -2.32 -0.39 -18.62
C GLU A 45 -3.24 -1.47 -18.05
N GLU A 46 -2.68 -2.45 -17.34
CA GLU A 46 -3.45 -3.51 -16.69
C GLU A 46 -4.21 -2.98 -15.48
N ALA A 47 -3.56 -2.12 -14.68
CA ALA A 47 -4.18 -1.47 -13.54
C ALA A 47 -5.38 -0.58 -13.96
N LEU A 48 -5.28 0.12 -15.09
CA LEU A 48 -6.39 0.93 -15.63
C LEU A 48 -7.57 0.09 -16.16
N LYS A 49 -7.37 -1.19 -16.49
CA LYS A 49 -8.45 -2.10 -16.91
C LYS A 49 -9.29 -2.58 -15.73
N ILE A 50 -8.79 -2.45 -14.50
CA ILE A 50 -9.51 -2.82 -13.28
C ILE A 50 -10.65 -1.84 -13.09
N ARG A 51 -11.88 -2.33 -13.00
CA ARG A 51 -13.09 -1.48 -12.85
C ARG A 51 -13.76 -1.60 -11.49
N GLU A 52 -13.40 -2.62 -10.72
CA GLU A 52 -14.02 -2.93 -9.45
C GLU A 52 -12.95 -3.31 -8.41
N ASN A 53 -13.27 -3.09 -7.14
CA ASN A 53 -12.40 -3.44 -6.03
C ASN A 53 -12.43 -4.96 -5.80
N ASP A 54 -11.35 -5.62 -6.19
CA ASP A 54 -11.16 -7.06 -6.04
C ASP A 54 -10.59 -7.47 -4.67
N LYS A 55 -10.53 -6.52 -3.70
CA LYS A 55 -9.98 -6.72 -2.35
C LYS A 55 -8.50 -7.14 -2.34
N SER A 56 -7.80 -6.97 -3.46
CA SER A 56 -6.35 -7.19 -3.56
C SER A 56 -5.57 -6.06 -2.87
N LEU A 57 -4.33 -6.36 -2.52
CA LEU A 57 -3.37 -5.37 -2.02
C LEU A 57 -2.53 -4.84 -3.18
N TYR A 58 -2.56 -3.53 -3.40
CA TYR A 58 -1.82 -2.86 -4.47
C TYR A 58 -0.58 -2.16 -3.92
N ILE A 59 0.59 -2.43 -4.51
CA ILE A 59 1.85 -1.83 -4.11
C ILE A 59 2.21 -0.78 -5.14
N CYS A 60 2.13 0.50 -4.74
CA CYS A 60 2.44 1.65 -5.58
C CYS A 60 3.63 2.41 -4.97
N ASP A 61 4.72 2.55 -5.73
CA ASP A 61 5.93 3.24 -5.23
C ASP A 61 5.79 4.76 -5.14
N ARG A 62 4.93 5.35 -5.97
CA ARG A 62 4.54 6.76 -5.89
C ARG A 62 3.04 6.86 -5.68
N PHE A 63 2.63 7.70 -4.73
CA PHE A 63 1.23 8.00 -4.47
C PHE A 63 0.79 9.22 -5.30
N SER A 64 1.02 9.12 -6.60
CA SER A 64 0.70 10.14 -7.57
C SER A 64 0.53 9.52 -8.95
N GLY A 65 -0.19 10.22 -9.82
CA GLY A 65 -0.41 9.80 -11.21
C GLY A 65 -1.73 9.08 -11.42
N THR A 66 -2.12 8.97 -12.69
CA THR A 66 -3.45 8.52 -13.11
C THR A 66 -3.81 7.14 -12.59
N VAL A 67 -2.85 6.21 -12.55
CA VAL A 67 -3.08 4.84 -12.10
C VAL A 67 -3.34 4.78 -10.60
N PHE A 68 -2.56 5.51 -9.80
CA PHE A 68 -2.77 5.59 -8.37
C PHE A 68 -4.13 6.22 -8.05
N ASP A 69 -4.46 7.33 -8.72
CA ASP A 69 -5.74 8.02 -8.51
C ASP A 69 -6.92 7.12 -8.89
N HIS A 70 -6.81 6.37 -9.99
CA HIS A 70 -7.79 5.37 -10.42
C HIS A 70 -8.02 4.29 -9.35
N LEU A 71 -6.96 3.63 -8.88
CA LEU A 71 -7.04 2.60 -7.85
C LEU A 71 -7.60 3.16 -6.53
N LYS A 72 -7.22 4.40 -6.17
CA LYS A 72 -7.70 5.07 -4.97
C LYS A 72 -9.19 5.39 -5.07
N GLN A 73 -9.68 5.83 -6.23
CA GLN A 73 -11.10 6.11 -6.46
C GLN A 73 -11.95 4.83 -6.38
N LEU A 74 -11.40 3.69 -6.78
CA LEU A 74 -12.05 2.38 -6.62
C LEU A 74 -12.10 1.90 -5.15
N GLY A 75 -11.42 2.59 -4.24
CA GLY A 75 -11.30 2.17 -2.84
C GLY A 75 -10.44 0.92 -2.66
N CYS A 76 -9.52 0.66 -3.60
CA CYS A 76 -8.57 -0.43 -3.48
C CYS A 76 -7.61 -0.18 -2.31
N ARG A 77 -7.14 -1.26 -1.68
CA ARG A 77 -6.16 -1.16 -0.59
C ARG A 77 -4.76 -0.95 -1.18
N ILE A 78 -4.20 0.24 -0.97
CA ILE A 78 -2.92 0.64 -1.57
C ILE A 78 -1.88 0.86 -0.47
N VAL A 79 -0.67 0.33 -0.68
CA VAL A 79 0.48 0.57 0.20
C VAL A 79 1.74 0.90 -0.59
N GLY A 80 2.68 1.59 0.05
CA GLY A 80 4.02 1.80 -0.49
C GLY A 80 4.94 0.57 -0.29
N PRO A 81 6.00 0.43 -1.10
CA PRO A 81 7.00 -0.64 -0.93
C PRO A 81 7.69 -0.64 0.44
N GLN A 82 7.78 0.54 1.05
CA GLN A 82 8.36 0.72 2.38
C GLN A 82 7.55 -0.01 3.45
N VAL A 83 6.22 -0.02 3.33
CA VAL A 83 5.32 -0.78 4.21
C VAL A 83 5.60 -2.27 4.11
N VAL A 84 5.72 -2.80 2.89
CA VAL A 84 6.03 -4.23 2.66
C VAL A 84 7.36 -4.58 3.32
N THR A 85 8.41 -3.79 3.05
CA THR A 85 9.74 -4.03 3.63
C THR A 85 9.72 -4.01 5.16
N PHE A 86 9.00 -3.05 5.76
CA PHE A 86 8.84 -2.95 7.20
C PHE A 86 8.09 -4.16 7.77
N CYS A 87 6.93 -4.49 7.21
CA CYS A 87 6.11 -5.62 7.65
C CYS A 87 6.87 -6.95 7.57
N MET A 88 7.67 -7.16 6.53
CA MET A 88 8.51 -8.37 6.41
C MET A 88 9.60 -8.42 7.49
N ARG A 89 10.31 -7.32 7.74
CA ARG A 89 11.36 -7.26 8.77
C ARG A 89 10.83 -7.49 10.17
N HIS A 90 9.66 -6.95 10.48
CA HIS A 90 9.05 -7.04 11.81
C HIS A 90 8.11 -8.25 11.96
N GLN A 91 7.97 -9.10 10.94
CA GLN A 91 7.02 -10.23 10.90
C GLN A 91 5.58 -9.81 11.25
N GLN A 92 5.18 -8.63 10.78
CA GLN A 92 3.87 -8.05 11.01
C GLN A 92 3.00 -8.12 9.74
N CYS A 93 1.68 -8.16 9.94
CA CYS A 93 0.75 -8.05 8.82
C CYS A 93 0.74 -6.61 8.27
N VAL A 94 0.55 -6.49 6.95
CA VAL A 94 0.33 -5.19 6.30
C VAL A 94 -0.91 -4.51 6.92
N PRO A 95 -0.89 -3.19 7.18
CA PRO A 95 -2.01 -2.45 7.75
C PRO A 95 -3.27 -2.56 6.89
N ARG A 96 -4.42 -2.85 7.50
CA ARG A 96 -5.73 -2.94 6.82
C ARG A 96 -6.42 -1.58 6.69
N ALA A 97 -5.63 -0.53 6.48
CA ALA A 97 -6.16 0.82 6.36
C ALA A 97 -7.09 0.96 5.15
N GLU A 98 -8.18 1.70 5.33
CA GLU A 98 -9.11 2.09 4.25
C GLU A 98 -8.54 3.23 3.38
N HIS A 99 -7.43 3.84 3.81
CA HIS A 99 -6.68 4.85 3.08
C HIS A 99 -5.32 4.30 2.60
N PRO A 100 -4.75 4.88 1.53
CA PRO A 100 -3.41 4.54 1.10
C PRO A 100 -2.36 4.83 2.18
N VAL A 101 -1.47 3.86 2.47
CA VAL A 101 -0.37 4.01 3.45
C VAL A 101 0.97 3.93 2.72
N TYR A 102 1.70 5.03 2.68
CA TYR A 102 2.97 5.14 1.97
C TYR A 102 4.12 4.48 2.75
N ASN A 103 4.20 4.69 4.06
CA ASN A 103 5.22 4.12 4.92
C ASN A 103 4.72 3.85 6.35
N MET A 104 5.60 3.33 7.21
CA MET A 104 5.29 2.99 8.60
C MET A 104 6.04 3.86 9.61
N ILE A 105 6.51 5.05 9.22
CA ILE A 105 7.31 5.94 10.10
C ILE A 105 6.49 6.38 11.32
N MET A 106 5.20 6.68 11.11
CA MET A 106 4.28 7.06 12.17
C MET A 106 3.51 5.86 12.74
N SER A 107 3.99 4.63 12.53
CA SER A 107 3.43 3.47 13.21
C SER A 107 3.50 3.67 14.73
N ASP A 108 2.42 3.30 15.42
CA ASP A 108 2.23 3.50 16.87
C ASP A 108 2.14 4.97 17.35
N VAL A 109 2.03 5.94 16.45
CA VAL A 109 1.81 7.35 16.79
C VAL A 109 0.33 7.71 16.62
N THR A 110 -0.30 8.23 17.67
CA THR A 110 -1.66 8.77 17.61
C THR A 110 -1.62 10.29 17.79
N VAL A 111 -2.07 11.02 16.77
CA VAL A 111 -2.07 12.50 16.76
C VAL A 111 -3.49 13.03 16.95
N SER A 112 -3.62 14.10 17.73
CA SER A 112 -4.84 14.92 17.80
C SER A 112 -4.48 16.38 17.55
N CYS A 113 -5.28 17.06 16.72
CA CYS A 113 -5.04 18.43 16.33
C CYS A 113 -6.05 19.37 17.00
N THR A 114 -5.56 20.49 17.54
CA THR A 114 -6.38 21.61 18.06
C THR A 114 -5.82 22.93 17.54
N SER A 115 -6.65 23.96 17.45
CA SER A 115 -6.24 25.34 17.10
C SER A 115 -5.57 25.48 15.72
N LEU A 116 -5.93 24.62 14.77
CA LEU A 116 -5.49 24.70 13.37
C LEU A 116 -6.67 25.08 12.47
N ASP A 117 -6.36 25.83 11.41
CA ASP A 117 -7.29 26.07 10.31
C ASP A 117 -7.73 24.74 9.69
N LYS A 118 -8.94 24.70 9.11
CA LYS A 118 -9.53 23.48 8.53
C LYS A 118 -8.59 22.83 7.51
N ASP A 119 -8.04 23.61 6.60
CA ASP A 119 -7.18 23.11 5.52
C ASP A 119 -5.87 22.51 6.06
N LYS A 120 -5.24 23.19 7.04
CA LYS A 120 -4.03 22.68 7.70
C LYS A 120 -4.31 21.41 8.49
N ARG A 121 -5.46 21.34 9.16
CA ARG A 121 -5.86 20.13 9.90
C ARG A 121 -6.04 18.95 8.95
N GLU A 122 -6.70 19.15 7.82
CA GLU A 122 -6.88 18.11 6.80
C GLU A 122 -5.54 17.67 6.18
N GLU A 123 -4.63 18.61 5.94
CA GLU A 123 -3.28 18.32 5.47
C GLU A 123 -2.48 17.48 6.49
N VAL A 124 -2.50 17.86 7.77
CA VAL A 124 -1.83 17.09 8.83
C VAL A 124 -2.41 15.68 8.92
N HIS A 125 -3.74 15.54 8.92
CA HIS A 125 -4.39 14.22 8.95
C HIS A 125 -3.97 13.36 7.75
N LYS A 126 -3.89 13.95 6.56
CA LYS A 126 -3.43 13.26 5.34
C LYS A 126 -2.00 12.75 5.48
N TYR A 127 -1.07 13.56 5.99
CA TYR A 127 0.33 13.12 6.11
C TYR A 127 0.57 12.15 7.25
N VAL A 128 -0.17 12.24 8.36
CA VAL A 128 -0.05 11.28 9.47
C VAL A 128 -0.53 9.89 9.05
N GLN A 129 -1.51 9.81 8.15
CA GLN A 129 -2.08 8.57 7.65
C GLN A 129 -1.29 7.93 6.50
N MET A 130 -0.43 8.69 5.82
CA MET A 130 0.43 8.22 4.72
C MET A 130 1.75 7.67 5.24
#